data_AF-A0A2E6JJ56-F1
#
_entry.id   AF-A0A2E6JJ56-F1
#
_cell.length_a   1.000
_cell.length_b   1.000
_cell.length_c   1.000
_cell.angle_alpha   90.00
_cell.angle_beta   90.00
_cell.angle_gamma   90.00
#
_symmetry.space_group_name_H-M   'P 1'
#
loop_
_entity.id
_entity.type
_entity.pdbx_description
1 polymer ?
#
loop_
_entity_poly.entity_id
_entity_poly.type
_entity_poly.pdbx_seq_one_letter_code
_entity_poly.pdbx_strand_id
1 'polypeptide(L)'
;MNNINKNYFINQKNPKCPACGCKHLYKKKDFNQTLGCLIILVGAVFVPLTYGLSLVVLFLLDLLLYSRINDSIECYKCKTEYKNIVVPKNIMSFDHHIAEIYEND
;
A
#
# COMPACT_ATOMS: atom_id res chain seq x y z
N MET A 1 -8.98 10.93 9.69
CA MET A 1 -7.74 11.25 8.94
C MET A 1 -6.78 11.97 9.89
N ASN A 2 -5.73 11.30 10.36
CA ASN A 2 -4.67 11.99 11.11
C ASN A 2 -3.86 12.83 10.11
N ASN A 3 -3.95 14.15 10.23
CA ASN A 3 -3.19 15.10 9.42
C ASN A 3 -1.73 15.09 9.89
N ILE A 4 -0.94 14.17 9.36
CA ILE A 4 0.48 14.03 9.70
C ILE A 4 1.30 14.66 8.59
N ASN A 5 2.28 15.46 8.97
CA ASN A 5 3.13 16.17 8.04
C ASN A 5 3.91 15.17 7.16
N LYS A 6 4.02 15.44 5.84
CA LYS A 6 4.60 14.50 4.86
C LYS A 6 6.03 14.05 5.20
N ASN A 7 6.77 14.89 5.93
CA ASN A 7 8.18 14.69 6.28
C ASN A 7 8.39 14.14 7.71
N TYR A 8 7.34 13.73 8.42
CA TYR A 8 7.44 13.29 9.81
C TYR A 8 8.38 12.07 9.99
N PHE A 9 8.28 11.09 9.09
CA PHE A 9 9.05 9.85 9.19
C PHE A 9 10.50 9.97 8.66
N ILE A 10 10.79 10.93 7.78
CA ILE A 10 12.15 11.10 7.20
C ILE A 10 13.09 11.80 8.19
N ASN A 11 12.58 12.77 8.96
CA ASN A 11 13.40 13.54 9.90
C ASN A 11 13.78 12.77 11.17
N GLN A 12 13.24 11.57 11.36
CA GLN A 12 13.49 10.75 12.54
C GLN A 12 14.40 9.57 12.20
N LYS A 13 15.49 9.42 12.97
CA LYS A 13 16.37 8.24 12.89
C LYS A 13 15.62 6.94 13.25
N ASN A 14 14.63 7.02 14.14
CA ASN A 14 13.83 5.88 14.58
C ASN A 14 12.33 6.25 14.55
N PRO A 15 11.66 6.12 13.39
CA PRO A 15 10.29 6.56 13.22
C PRO A 15 9.36 5.83 14.20
N LYS A 16 8.54 6.58 14.92
CA LYS A 16 7.52 6.04 15.84
C LYS A 16 6.13 6.42 15.36
N CYS A 17 5.18 5.53 15.59
CA CYS A 17 3.78 5.81 15.35
C CYS A 17 3.32 6.96 16.25
N PRO A 18 2.77 8.06 15.71
CA PRO A 18 2.24 9.16 16.52
C PRO A 18 0.92 8.82 17.24
N ALA A 19 0.21 7.77 16.83
CA ALA A 19 -1.01 7.33 17.50
C ALA A 19 -0.75 6.45 18.74
N CYS A 20 0.22 5.52 18.66
CA CYS A 20 0.48 4.54 19.72
C CYS A 20 1.92 4.51 20.26
N GLY A 21 2.85 5.29 19.69
CA GLY A 21 4.25 5.32 20.09
C GLY A 21 5.10 4.12 19.65
N CYS A 22 4.51 3.11 18.99
CA CYS A 22 5.24 1.91 18.53
C CYS A 22 6.32 2.24 17.48
N LYS A 23 7.44 1.53 17.56
CA LYS A 23 8.56 1.61 16.60
C LYS A 23 8.39 0.67 15.40
N HIS A 24 7.47 -0.30 15.50
CA HIS A 24 7.21 -1.27 14.44
C HIS A 24 6.22 -0.65 13.45
N LEU A 25 6.78 -0.22 12.32
CA LEU A 25 6.10 0.35 11.17
C LEU A 25 6.54 -0.46 9.95
N TYR A 26 5.63 -0.72 9.03
CA TYR A 26 5.96 -1.36 7.76
C TYR A 26 5.43 -0.52 6.60
N LYS A 27 6.14 -0.59 5.47
CA LYS A 27 5.65 -0.01 4.22
C LYS A 27 4.71 -1.00 3.53
N LYS A 28 3.64 -0.47 2.96
CA LYS A 28 2.65 -1.20 2.18
C LYS A 28 2.34 -0.38 0.94
N LYS A 29 1.99 -1.05 -0.15
CA LYS A 29 1.51 -0.37 -1.36
C LYS A 29 0.04 0.00 -1.11
N ASP A 30 -0.34 1.26 -1.30
CA ASP A 30 -1.73 1.70 -1.17
C ASP A 30 -2.56 1.25 -2.37
N PHE A 31 -2.71 -0.05 -2.54
CA PHE A 31 -3.47 -0.60 -3.65
C PHE A 31 -4.95 -0.34 -3.41
N ASN A 32 -5.53 0.57 -4.20
CA ASN A 32 -6.96 0.80 -4.16
C ASN A 32 -7.69 -0.44 -4.71
N GLN A 33 -8.26 -1.23 -3.80
CA GLN A 33 -9.01 -2.44 -4.15
C GLN A 33 -10.17 -2.16 -5.13
N THR A 34 -10.82 -1.00 -5.01
CA THR A 34 -11.87 -0.57 -5.95
C THR A 34 -11.34 -0.41 -7.37
N LEU A 35 -10.13 0.14 -7.51
CA LEU A 35 -9.50 0.36 -8.81
C LEU A 35 -9.12 -0.96 -9.48
N GLY A 36 -8.56 -1.91 -8.72
CA GLY A 36 -8.28 -3.26 -9.23
C GLY A 36 -9.56 -4.01 -9.64
N CYS A 37 -10.62 -3.94 -8.83
CA CYS A 37 -11.91 -4.52 -9.19
C CYS A 37 -12.50 -3.93 -10.48
N LEU A 38 -12.42 -2.61 -10.65
CA LEU A 38 -12.92 -1.93 -11.85
C LEU A 38 -12.22 -2.45 -13.12
N ILE A 39 -10.89 -2.58 -13.07
CA ILE A 39 -10.09 -3.02 -14.22
C ILE A 39 -10.43 -4.47 -14.60
N ILE A 40 -10.53 -5.36 -13.61
CA ILE A 40 -10.92 -6.76 -13.85
C ILE A 40 -12.33 -6.84 -14.45
N LEU A 41 -13.28 -6.05 -13.96
CA LEU A 41 -14.66 -6.04 -14.44
C LEU A 41 -14.72 -5.57 -15.91
N VAL A 42 -14.05 -4.45 -16.22
CA VAL A 42 -13.93 -3.96 -17.61
C VAL A 42 -13.29 -5.03 -18.50
N GLY A 43 -12.25 -5.69 -18.02
CA GLY A 43 -11.60 -6.74 -18.77
C GLY A 43 -12.50 -7.92 -19.08
N ALA A 44 -13.23 -8.43 -18.08
CA ALA A 44 -14.15 -9.55 -18.24
C ALA A 44 -15.23 -9.29 -19.31
N VAL A 45 -15.72 -8.05 -19.41
CA VAL A 45 -16.71 -7.66 -20.43
C VAL A 45 -16.11 -7.57 -21.83
N PHE A 46 -14.87 -7.10 -21.96
CA PHE A 46 -14.21 -6.90 -23.26
C PHE A 46 -13.50 -8.14 -23.83
N VAL A 47 -13.17 -9.13 -22.99
CA VAL A 47 -12.53 -10.39 -23.40
C VAL A 47 -13.29 -11.14 -24.51
N PRO A 48 -14.61 -11.43 -24.39
CA PRO A 48 -15.33 -12.18 -25.41
C PRO A 48 -15.49 -11.40 -26.73
N LEU A 49 -15.47 -10.07 -26.69
CA LEU A 49 -15.60 -9.21 -27.88
C LEU A 49 -14.32 -9.14 -28.72
N THR A 50 -13.16 -9.38 -28.12
CA THR A 50 -11.85 -9.09 -28.73
C THR A 50 -10.96 -10.32 -28.91
N TYR A 51 -11.50 -11.53 -28.69
CA TYR A 51 -10.77 -12.80 -28.77
C TYR A 51 -9.43 -12.78 -27.98
N GLY A 52 -9.40 -12.09 -26.84
CA GLY A 52 -8.24 -12.06 -25.94
C GLY A 52 -7.21 -10.95 -26.20
N LEU A 53 -7.34 -10.14 -27.26
CA LEU A 53 -6.42 -9.00 -27.50
C LEU A 53 -6.53 -7.94 -26.38
N SER A 54 -7.71 -7.79 -25.78
CA SER A 54 -7.94 -6.91 -24.63
C SER A 54 -7.07 -7.25 -23.42
N LEU A 55 -6.65 -8.52 -23.25
CA LEU A 55 -5.80 -8.94 -22.13
C LEU A 55 -4.42 -8.28 -22.16
N VAL A 56 -3.84 -8.09 -23.35
CA VAL A 56 -2.54 -7.42 -23.49
C VAL A 56 -2.66 -5.95 -23.08
N VAL A 57 -3.74 -5.28 -23.48
CA VAL A 57 -4.00 -3.89 -23.12
C VAL A 57 -4.25 -3.75 -21.61
N LEU A 58 -5.05 -4.64 -21.02
CA LEU A 58 -5.30 -4.67 -19.58
C LEU A 58 -4.03 -4.93 -18.79
N PHE A 59 -3.19 -5.86 -19.23
CA PHE A 59 -1.90 -6.14 -18.60
C PHE A 59 -0.98 -4.92 -18.59
N LEU A 60 -0.89 -4.20 -19.71
CA LEU A 60 -0.12 -2.96 -19.77
C LEU A 60 -0.70 -1.87 -18.86
N LEU A 61 -2.02 -1.78 -18.79
CA LEU A 61 -2.71 -0.85 -17.91
C LEU A 61 -2.46 -1.19 -16.44
N ASP A 62 -2.54 -2.47 -16.06
CA ASP A 62 -2.23 -2.98 -14.72
C ASP A 62 -0.79 -2.66 -14.32
N LEU A 63 0.18 -2.84 -15.23
CA LEU A 63 1.57 -2.48 -14.98
C LEU A 63 1.76 -0.98 -14.76
N LEU A 64 1.12 -0.15 -15.59
CA LEU A 64 1.17 1.31 -15.47
C LEU A 64 0.55 1.75 -14.13
N LEU A 65 -0.56 1.14 -13.76
CA LEU A 65 -1.26 1.39 -12.51
C LEU A 65 -0.40 0.98 -11.30
N TYR A 66 0.19 -0.22 -11.34
CA TYR A 66 1.09 -0.72 -10.30
C TYR A 66 2.28 0.21 -10.07
N SER A 67 2.84 0.77 -11.15
CA SER A 67 3.93 1.76 -11.08
C SER A 67 3.47 3.10 -10.50
N ARG A 68 2.22 3.52 -10.75
CA ARG A 68 1.63 4.77 -10.26
C ARG A 68 1.23 4.76 -8.79
N ILE A 69 1.02 3.58 -8.19
CA ILE A 69 0.54 3.51 -6.81
C ILE A 69 1.64 4.02 -5.86
N ASN A 70 1.24 4.87 -4.93
CA ASN A 70 2.14 5.41 -3.92
C ASN A 70 2.31 4.43 -2.76
N ASP A 71 3.47 4.48 -2.12
CA ASP A 71 3.73 3.70 -0.92
C ASP A 71 3.07 4.39 0.29
N SER A 72 2.43 3.60 1.15
CA SER A 72 1.87 3.99 2.44
C SER A 72 2.64 3.31 3.59
N ILE A 73 2.53 3.86 4.80
CA ILE A 73 3.09 3.23 6.01
C ILE A 73 1.93 2.82 6.91
N GLU A 74 2.00 1.60 7.44
CA GLU A 74 1.03 1.08 8.40
C GLU A 74 1.75 0.65 9.68
N CYS A 75 1.09 0.83 10.83
CA CYS A 75 1.61 0.42 12.13
C CYS A 75 1.05 -0.95 12.53
N TYR A 76 1.92 -1.86 12.98
CA TYR A 76 1.50 -3.21 13.40
C TYR A 76 0.51 -3.21 14.57
N LYS A 77 0.69 -2.35 15.58
CA LYS A 77 -0.15 -2.37 16.79
C LYS A 77 -1.51 -1.70 16.59
N CYS A 78 -1.52 -0.48 16.06
CA CYS A 78 -2.76 0.33 15.96
C CYS A 78 -3.43 0.23 14.59
N LYS A 79 -2.85 -0.49 13.62
CA LYS A 79 -3.33 -0.62 12.23
C LYS A 79 -3.66 0.73 11.57
N THR A 80 -3.02 1.80 12.05
CA THR A 80 -3.21 3.15 11.52
C THR A 80 -2.38 3.28 10.25
N GLU A 81 -3.07 3.60 9.16
CA GLU A 81 -2.46 3.82 7.86
C GLU A 81 -2.14 5.30 7.63
N TYR A 82 -0.92 5.56 7.20
CA TYR A 82 -0.41 6.87 6.83
C TYR A 82 -0.21 6.91 5.31
N LYS A 83 -1.15 7.57 4.63
CA LYS A 83 -1.08 7.83 3.18
C LYS A 83 -0.41 9.18 2.90
N ASN A 84 0.07 9.37 1.67
CA ASN A 84 0.66 10.63 1.18
C ASN A 84 1.89 11.13 1.97
N ILE A 85 2.62 10.23 2.63
CA ILE A 85 3.87 10.52 3.33
C ILE A 85 5.06 10.05 2.50
N VAL A 86 6.24 10.63 2.76
CA VAL A 86 7.46 10.15 2.12
C VAL A 86 8.01 9.00 2.95
N VAL A 87 8.06 7.81 2.33
CA VAL A 87 8.53 6.60 3.00
C VAL A 87 10.06 6.58 3.03
N PRO A 88 10.71 6.60 4.21
CA PRO A 88 12.16 6.45 4.28
C PRO A 88 12.57 5.02 3.87
N LYS A 89 13.72 4.90 3.17
CA LYS A 89 14.25 3.60 2.69
C LYS A 89 14.55 2.60 3.83
N ASN A 90 14.69 3.07 5.06
CA ASN A 90 14.96 2.26 6.25
C ASN A 90 13.73 1.45 6.73
N ILE A 91 12.52 1.78 6.27
CA ILE A 91 11.33 1.00 6.63
C ILE A 91 11.27 -0.24 5.75
N MET A 92 11.31 -1.39 6.41
CA MET A 92 11.14 -2.70 5.78
C MET A 92 9.68 -2.94 5.38
N SER A 93 9.51 -3.86 4.43
CA SER A 93 8.19 -4.38 4.07
C SER A 93 7.57 -5.14 5.23
N PHE A 94 6.29 -5.50 5.08
CA PHE A 94 5.57 -6.33 6.04
C PHE A 94 6.34 -7.63 6.39
N ASP A 95 6.41 -7.92 7.68
CA ASP A 95 7.06 -9.07 8.30
C ASP A 95 6.00 -9.81 9.13
N HIS A 96 5.80 -11.09 8.79
CA HIS A 96 4.79 -11.93 9.40
C HIS A 96 5.08 -12.22 10.88
N HIS A 97 6.36 -12.38 11.26
CA HIS A 97 6.73 -12.64 12.65
C HIS A 97 6.37 -11.46 13.56
N ILE A 98 6.60 -10.24 13.07
CA ILE A 98 6.23 -9.02 13.82
C ILE A 98 4.71 -8.90 13.94
N ALA A 99 3.96 -9.23 12.88
CA ALA A 99 2.50 -9.21 12.92
C ALA A 99 1.93 -10.19 13.96
N GLU A 100 2.45 -11.42 14.00
CA GLU A 100 2.01 -12.45 14.93
C GLU A 100 2.24 -12.06 16.40
N ILE A 101 3.34 -11.35 16.69
CA ILE A 101 3.61 -10.82 18.04
C ILE A 101 2.50 -9.86 18.49
N TYR A 102 2.00 -9.01 17.59
CA TYR A 102 0.96 -8.02 17.92
C TYR A 102 -0.46 -8.57 17.86
N GLU A 103 -0.67 -9.75 17.29
CA GLU A 103 -1.96 -10.45 17.27
C GLU A 103 -2.21 -11.21 18.59
N ASN A 104 -1.13 -11.65 19.24
CA ASN A 104 -1.16 -12.42 20.50
C ASN A 104 -1.04 -11.54 21.77
N ASP A 105 -0.99 -10.21 21.63
CA ASP A 105 -0.87 -9.20 22.72
C ASP A 105 -2.25 -8.64 23.11
#